data_AF-A0A6L6AEP0-F1
#
_entry.id   AF-A0A6L6AEP0-F1
#
_cell.length_a   1.000
_cell.length_b   1.000
_cell.length_c   1.000
_cell.angle_alpha   90.00
_cell.angle_beta   90.00
_cell.angle_gamma   90.00
#
_symmetry.space_group_name_H-M   'P 1'
#
loop_
_entity.id
_entity.type
_entity.pdbx_description
1 polymer ?
#
loop_
_entity_poly.entity_id
_entity_poly.type
_entity_poly.pdbx_seq_one_letter_code
_entity_poly.pdbx_strand_id
1 'polypeptide(L)'
;MFNDAVLAEYVRDGVVESEHRGFLVALNADGSIFKSLGDVETKIFPRSTVKCAQASAMVRSGLNLEPRLLALAQSSHSGGEIHMDGAREILASVGLTESALQCALDRPLGDAERRAWGEKPPTQIAMNCSGKHAAMLATCVKNGWPIESYLEQNHPLQLAIKAELEELAGEAISLTSTDGCGAPLFLLSLIGLARAVRAITISSDPVHQSVINAARAFPEMVGGIARHNTEMMQQVPGLYMKDGAEAVNVCSLADGRTFVFKVSDGSLRAFRTIVHACLKDFGIDTALIPEKVMGGPRVIGTIRATI
;
A
#
# COMPACT_ATOMS: atom_id res chain seq x y z
N MET A 1 19.73 12.38 13.84
CA MET A 1 18.37 12.76 14.28
C MET A 1 17.52 12.80 13.02
N PHE A 2 16.36 12.15 12.99
CA PHE A 2 15.47 12.23 11.83
C PHE A 2 15.06 13.70 11.64
N ASN A 3 15.27 14.26 10.45
CA ASN A 3 14.81 15.61 10.13
C ASN A 3 13.33 15.56 9.71
N ASP A 4 12.47 15.15 10.64
CA ASP A 4 11.03 15.04 10.43
C ASP A 4 10.32 16.37 10.71
N ALA A 5 9.07 16.50 10.28
CA ALA A 5 8.22 17.66 10.49
C ALA A 5 6.86 17.26 11.07
N VAL A 6 6.17 18.20 11.72
CA VAL A 6 4.79 17.98 12.17
C VAL A 6 3.89 17.87 10.93
N LEU A 7 3.19 16.74 10.79
CA LEU A 7 2.22 16.50 9.70
C LEU A 7 0.77 16.69 10.19
N ALA A 8 0.52 16.41 11.46
CA ALA A 8 -0.77 16.62 12.09
C ALA A 8 -0.63 16.83 13.61
N GLU A 9 -1.63 17.47 14.19
CA GLU A 9 -1.74 17.73 15.62
C GLU A 9 -3.02 17.11 16.17
N TYR A 10 -2.89 16.43 17.29
CA TYR A 10 -4.01 16.04 18.14
C TYR A 10 -4.31 17.18 19.11
N VAL A 11 -5.50 17.76 19.02
CA VAL A 11 -5.91 18.94 19.79
C VAL A 11 -7.00 18.58 20.78
N ARG A 12 -6.81 18.95 22.05
CA ARG A 12 -7.80 18.84 23.13
C ARG A 12 -8.08 20.22 23.72
N ASP A 13 -9.35 20.64 23.72
CA ASP A 13 -9.79 21.95 24.25
C ASP A 13 -8.93 23.12 23.74
N GLY A 14 -8.55 23.07 22.45
CA GLY A 14 -7.73 24.08 21.80
C GLY A 14 -6.21 23.97 22.03
N VAL A 15 -5.76 23.03 22.85
CA VAL A 15 -4.34 22.79 23.15
C VAL A 15 -3.81 21.60 22.33
N VAL A 16 -2.64 21.75 21.72
CA VAL A 16 -1.93 20.65 21.07
C VAL A 16 -1.40 19.70 22.15
N GLU A 17 -1.99 18.52 22.24
CA GLU A 17 -1.61 17.48 23.23
C GLU A 17 -0.65 16.45 22.62
N SER A 18 -0.68 16.24 21.30
CA SER A 18 0.30 15.38 20.63
C SER A 18 0.57 15.86 19.21
N GLU A 19 1.82 15.69 18.76
CA GLU A 19 2.23 15.89 17.37
C GLU A 19 2.41 14.54 16.68
N HIS A 20 1.90 14.42 15.46
CA HIS A 20 2.19 13.32 14.55
C HIS A 20 3.23 13.79 13.55
N ARG A 21 4.49 13.46 13.83
CA ARG A 21 5.64 13.88 13.03
C ARG A 21 5.98 12.87 11.96
N GLY A 22 6.59 13.31 10.87
CA GLY A 22 6.93 12.44 9.75
C GLY A 22 7.55 13.17 8.57
N PHE A 23 7.50 12.50 7.44
CA PHE A 23 7.99 12.98 6.16
C PHE A 23 6.85 12.98 5.17
N LEU A 24 6.78 14.01 4.32
CA LEU A 24 5.78 14.12 3.27
C LEU A 24 6.40 14.75 2.04
N VAL A 25 6.05 14.21 0.88
CA VAL A 25 6.33 14.84 -0.40
C VAL A 25 5.09 14.79 -1.29
N ALA A 26 4.80 15.88 -1.95
CA ALA A 26 3.77 16.00 -2.97
C ALA A 26 4.41 16.49 -4.27
N LEU A 27 4.05 15.87 -5.38
CA LEU A 27 4.53 16.13 -6.73
C LEU A 27 3.42 16.74 -7.57
N ASN A 28 3.79 17.69 -8.42
CA ASN A 28 2.95 18.21 -9.49
C ASN A 28 2.78 17.17 -10.61
N ALA A 29 1.86 17.47 -11.53
CA ALA A 29 1.62 16.66 -12.73
C ALA A 29 2.87 16.49 -13.60
N ASP A 30 3.81 17.45 -13.59
CA ASP A 30 5.09 17.37 -14.32
C ASP A 30 6.21 16.63 -13.55
N GLY A 31 5.96 16.25 -12.29
CA GLY A 31 6.92 15.57 -11.43
C GLY A 31 7.80 16.48 -10.59
N SER A 32 7.67 17.81 -10.71
CA SER A 32 8.31 18.76 -9.79
C SER A 32 7.72 18.65 -8.39
N ILE A 33 8.50 18.98 -7.36
CA ILE A 33 8.02 18.99 -5.97
C ILE A 33 7.06 20.16 -5.79
N PHE A 34 5.80 19.85 -5.48
CA PHE A 34 4.78 20.81 -5.10
C PHE A 34 4.92 21.24 -3.64
N LYS A 35 5.13 20.26 -2.74
CA LYS A 35 5.27 20.47 -1.30
C LYS A 35 6.15 19.38 -0.70
N SER A 36 6.96 19.74 0.29
CA SER A 36 7.75 18.78 1.07
C SER A 36 7.81 19.19 2.54
N LEU A 37 7.67 18.22 3.44
CA LEU A 37 7.82 18.40 4.88
C LEU A 37 8.76 17.31 5.42
N GLY A 38 9.75 17.73 6.21
CA GLY A 38 10.87 16.87 6.61
C GLY A 38 11.84 16.59 5.46
N ASP A 39 12.84 15.75 5.74
CA ASP A 39 13.81 15.29 4.76
C ASP A 39 13.25 14.17 3.87
N VAL A 40 12.91 14.52 2.62
CA VAL A 40 12.32 13.59 1.63
C VAL A 40 13.34 12.62 1.03
N GLU A 41 14.63 12.84 1.24
CA GLU A 41 15.70 11.90 0.88
C GLU A 41 15.87 10.81 1.95
N THR A 42 15.20 10.95 3.10
CA THR A 42 15.21 9.92 4.15
C THR A 42 14.73 8.59 3.58
N LYS A 43 15.56 7.58 3.79
CA LYS A 43 15.28 6.21 3.39
C LYS A 43 14.25 5.57 4.32
N ILE A 44 13.22 4.99 3.73
CA ILE A 44 12.15 4.29 4.43
C ILE A 44 11.96 2.90 3.83
N PHE A 45 11.41 2.00 4.64
CA PHE A 45 10.81 0.81 4.08
C PHE A 45 9.38 1.16 3.65
N PRO A 46 9.01 0.97 2.37
CA PRO A 46 7.72 1.41 1.84
C PRO A 46 6.57 0.48 2.28
N ARG A 47 6.91 -0.66 2.88
CA ARG A 47 5.98 -1.71 3.27
C ARG A 47 5.10 -2.09 2.09
N SER A 48 3.79 -2.23 2.30
CA SER A 48 2.86 -2.67 1.26
C SER A 48 2.59 -1.65 0.15
N THR A 49 3.14 -0.43 0.20
CA THR A 49 2.81 0.61 -0.79
C THR A 49 3.43 0.35 -2.18
N VAL A 50 4.46 -0.51 -2.28
CA VAL A 50 5.11 -0.89 -3.55
C VAL A 50 4.42 -2.03 -4.29
N LYS A 51 3.23 -2.45 -3.87
CA LYS A 51 2.53 -3.60 -4.46
C LYS A 51 2.15 -3.43 -5.94
N CYS A 52 2.00 -2.18 -6.41
CA CYS A 52 1.86 -1.93 -7.85
C CYS A 52 3.13 -2.30 -8.63
N ALA A 53 4.32 -1.98 -8.14
CA ALA A 53 5.59 -2.40 -8.76
C ALA A 53 5.75 -3.92 -8.72
N GLN A 54 5.38 -4.56 -7.59
CA GLN A 54 5.38 -6.03 -7.48
C GLN A 54 4.48 -6.69 -8.53
N ALA A 55 3.24 -6.20 -8.67
CA ALA A 55 2.30 -6.70 -9.68
C ALA A 55 2.78 -6.43 -11.10
N SER A 56 3.36 -5.26 -11.37
CA SER A 56 3.94 -4.93 -12.67
C SER A 56 5.03 -5.93 -13.08
N ALA A 57 6.01 -6.18 -12.19
CA ALA A 57 7.07 -7.14 -12.44
C ALA A 57 6.52 -8.57 -12.72
N MET A 58 5.47 -8.97 -11.99
CA MET A 58 4.81 -10.26 -12.20
C MET A 58 4.12 -10.35 -13.56
N VAL A 59 3.35 -9.32 -13.96
CA VAL A 59 2.67 -9.27 -15.26
C VAL A 59 3.70 -9.22 -16.40
N ARG A 60 4.78 -8.45 -16.25
CA ARG A 60 5.91 -8.42 -17.19
C ARG A 60 6.58 -9.79 -17.31
N SER A 61 6.59 -10.56 -16.23
CA SER A 61 7.05 -11.96 -16.17
C SER A 61 5.99 -12.98 -16.62
N GLY A 62 4.90 -12.54 -17.24
CA GLY A 62 3.90 -13.42 -17.85
C GLY A 62 2.76 -13.86 -16.95
N LEU A 63 2.61 -13.28 -15.75
CA LEU A 63 1.38 -13.44 -14.95
C LEU A 63 0.19 -12.90 -15.75
N ASN A 64 -0.84 -13.73 -15.92
CA ASN A 64 -2.07 -13.36 -16.61
C ASN A 64 -3.27 -13.67 -15.71
N LEU A 65 -3.79 -12.63 -15.07
CA LEU A 65 -4.97 -12.69 -14.20
C LEU A 65 -6.03 -11.75 -14.74
N GLU A 66 -7.29 -12.11 -14.55
CA GLU A 66 -8.39 -11.18 -14.80
C GLU A 66 -8.33 -10.00 -13.80
N PRO A 67 -8.87 -8.81 -14.16
CA PRO A 67 -8.68 -7.57 -13.41
C PRO A 67 -8.96 -7.64 -11.89
N ARG A 68 -9.97 -8.36 -11.43
CA ARG A 68 -10.30 -8.49 -10.00
C ARG A 68 -9.24 -9.31 -9.25
N LEU A 69 -8.72 -10.39 -9.84
CA LEU A 69 -7.60 -11.15 -9.28
C LEU A 69 -6.26 -10.40 -9.40
N LEU A 70 -6.07 -9.59 -10.46
CA LEU A 70 -4.90 -8.72 -10.56
C LEU A 70 -4.91 -7.63 -9.49
N ALA A 71 -6.07 -7.07 -9.14
CA ALA A 71 -6.21 -6.17 -8.00
C ALA A 71 -5.85 -6.87 -6.68
N LEU A 72 -6.24 -8.14 -6.52
CA LEU A 72 -5.85 -8.96 -5.38
C LEU A 72 -4.33 -9.25 -5.34
N ALA A 73 -3.65 -9.31 -6.48
CA ALA A 73 -2.18 -9.43 -6.52
C ALA A 73 -1.48 -8.20 -5.90
N GLN A 74 -2.19 -7.06 -5.79
CA GLN A 74 -1.71 -5.82 -5.19
C GLN A 74 -2.15 -5.65 -3.72
N SER A 75 -2.74 -6.67 -3.11
CA SER A 75 -3.53 -6.51 -1.89
C SER A 75 -2.73 -6.38 -0.60
N SER A 76 -3.24 -5.56 0.32
CA SER A 76 -3.13 -5.74 1.78
C SER A 76 -4.54 -5.89 2.34
N HIS A 77 -5.23 -6.95 1.94
CA HIS A 77 -6.68 -7.05 2.10
C HIS A 77 -7.13 -7.25 3.55
N SER A 78 -8.39 -6.91 3.84
CA SER A 78 -9.03 -7.14 5.14
C SER A 78 -9.11 -8.62 5.55
N GLY A 79 -8.97 -9.57 4.61
CA GLY A 79 -9.07 -11.00 4.91
C GLY A 79 -10.51 -11.53 4.90
N GLY A 80 -11.42 -10.81 4.23
CA GLY A 80 -12.78 -11.29 3.95
C GLY A 80 -12.81 -12.46 2.95
N GLU A 81 -13.95 -13.15 2.89
CA GLU A 81 -14.14 -14.34 2.05
C GLU A 81 -13.77 -14.12 0.58
N ILE A 82 -14.19 -12.99 0.00
CA ILE A 82 -13.86 -12.61 -1.39
C ILE A 82 -12.35 -12.64 -1.68
N HIS A 83 -11.51 -12.33 -0.69
CA HIS A 83 -10.06 -12.30 -0.84
C HIS A 83 -9.47 -13.71 -0.72
N MET A 84 -9.93 -14.48 0.26
CA MET A 84 -9.47 -15.85 0.46
C MET A 84 -9.86 -16.73 -0.73
N ASP A 85 -11.07 -16.56 -1.25
CA ASP A 85 -11.55 -17.26 -2.44
C ASP A 85 -10.78 -16.84 -3.70
N GLY A 86 -10.53 -15.54 -3.88
CA GLY A 86 -9.68 -15.07 -4.97
C GLY A 86 -8.25 -15.61 -4.90
N ALA A 87 -7.65 -15.69 -3.71
CA ALA A 87 -6.31 -16.26 -3.54
C ALA A 87 -6.30 -17.77 -3.85
N ARG A 88 -7.33 -18.51 -3.46
CA ARG A 88 -7.52 -19.92 -3.86
C ARG A 88 -7.68 -20.06 -5.37
N GLU A 89 -8.45 -19.17 -5.99
CA GLU A 89 -8.66 -19.17 -7.45
C GLU A 89 -7.34 -18.96 -8.20
N ILE A 90 -6.50 -18.01 -7.76
CA ILE A 90 -5.16 -17.80 -8.32
C ILE A 90 -4.30 -19.06 -8.17
N LEU A 91 -4.24 -19.67 -6.97
CA LEU A 91 -3.46 -20.89 -6.74
C LEU A 91 -3.96 -22.05 -7.61
N ALA A 92 -5.28 -22.27 -7.66
CA ALA A 92 -5.89 -23.34 -8.44
C ALA A 92 -5.64 -23.19 -9.95
N SER A 93 -5.57 -21.96 -10.46
CA SER A 93 -5.27 -21.68 -11.87
C SER A 93 -3.91 -22.23 -12.35
N VAL A 94 -2.99 -22.48 -11.41
CA VAL A 94 -1.66 -23.04 -11.66
C VAL A 94 -1.44 -24.40 -10.98
N GLY A 95 -2.52 -25.06 -10.56
CA GLY A 95 -2.48 -26.40 -9.96
C GLY A 95 -1.92 -26.45 -8.53
N LEU A 96 -1.90 -25.31 -7.82
CA LEU A 96 -1.46 -25.22 -6.43
C LEU A 96 -2.64 -25.14 -5.46
N THR A 97 -2.35 -25.36 -4.17
CA THR A 97 -3.31 -25.21 -3.06
C THR A 97 -2.74 -24.26 -2.00
N GLU A 98 -3.50 -23.97 -0.95
CA GLU A 98 -3.07 -23.10 0.15
C GLU A 98 -1.74 -23.55 0.80
N SER A 99 -1.39 -24.85 0.73
CA SER A 99 -0.15 -25.36 1.32
C SER A 99 1.13 -24.85 0.63
N ALA A 100 1.02 -24.25 -0.55
CA ALA A 100 2.14 -23.61 -1.23
C ALA A 100 2.45 -22.21 -0.66
N LEU A 101 1.52 -21.60 0.08
CA LEU A 101 1.74 -20.29 0.68
C LEU A 101 2.87 -20.36 1.71
N GLN A 102 3.65 -19.29 1.77
CA GLN A 102 4.75 -19.12 2.73
C GLN A 102 4.67 -17.78 3.46
N CYS A 103 3.59 -17.01 3.24
CA CYS A 103 3.34 -15.83 4.04
C CYS A 103 3.13 -16.21 5.51
N ALA A 104 3.31 -15.23 6.41
CA ALA A 104 3.08 -15.42 7.83
C ALA A 104 1.65 -15.94 8.12
N LEU A 105 1.50 -16.65 9.23
CA LEU A 105 0.18 -16.96 9.79
C LEU A 105 -0.39 -15.69 10.43
N ASP A 106 -1.60 -15.29 10.05
CA ASP A 106 -2.32 -14.20 10.72
C ASP A 106 -3.84 -14.47 10.71
N ARG A 107 -4.57 -13.71 11.51
CA ARG A 107 -6.02 -13.56 11.43
C ARG A 107 -6.35 -12.45 10.42
N PRO A 108 -7.59 -12.37 9.89
CA PRO A 108 -7.99 -11.26 9.01
C PRO A 108 -7.61 -9.89 9.56
N LEU A 109 -7.16 -8.96 8.71
CA LEU A 109 -6.71 -7.63 9.12
C LEU A 109 -7.89 -6.67 9.41
N GLY A 110 -8.98 -6.80 8.66
CA GLY A 110 -10.14 -5.92 8.79
C GLY A 110 -10.86 -6.16 10.10
N ASP A 111 -11.33 -5.09 10.74
CA ASP A 111 -11.94 -5.16 12.06
C ASP A 111 -13.18 -6.04 12.10
N ALA A 112 -14.03 -5.96 11.06
CA ALA A 112 -15.25 -6.76 10.97
C ALA A 112 -14.91 -8.24 10.75
N GLU A 113 -13.97 -8.51 9.85
CA GLU A 113 -13.51 -9.84 9.50
C GLU A 113 -12.77 -10.49 10.68
N ARG A 114 -11.93 -9.75 11.41
CA ARG A 114 -11.23 -10.22 12.61
C ARG A 114 -12.21 -10.55 13.72
N ARG A 115 -13.26 -9.73 13.93
CA ARG A 115 -14.34 -10.05 14.88
C ARG A 115 -15.10 -11.31 14.48
N ALA A 116 -15.46 -11.46 13.19
CA ALA A 116 -16.14 -12.64 12.68
C ALA A 116 -15.27 -13.90 12.73
N TRP A 117 -13.95 -13.76 12.61
CA TRP A 117 -12.99 -14.85 12.75
C TRP A 117 -12.98 -15.44 14.17
N GLY A 118 -13.16 -14.58 15.18
CA GLY A 118 -13.15 -14.96 16.59
C GLY A 118 -11.81 -15.60 16.99
N GLU A 119 -11.88 -16.71 17.71
CA GLU A 119 -10.71 -17.41 18.24
C GLU A 119 -10.15 -18.51 17.33
N LYS A 120 -10.61 -18.58 16.08
CA LYS A 120 -10.02 -19.50 15.11
C LYS A 120 -8.50 -19.25 14.99
N PRO A 121 -7.67 -20.31 14.84
CA PRO A 121 -6.24 -20.16 14.63
C PRO A 121 -5.92 -19.24 13.44
N PRO A 122 -4.79 -18.52 13.46
CA PRO A 122 -4.32 -17.78 12.29
C PRO A 122 -4.00 -18.74 11.13
N THR A 123 -4.19 -18.29 9.89
CA THR A 123 -3.88 -19.06 8.68
C THR A 123 -3.16 -18.20 7.66
N GLN A 124 -2.46 -18.83 6.71
CA GLN A 124 -1.76 -18.09 5.66
C GLN A 124 -2.74 -17.46 4.66
N ILE A 125 -3.86 -18.14 4.35
CA ILE A 125 -4.87 -17.62 3.43
C ILE A 125 -5.60 -16.39 3.99
N ALA A 126 -5.80 -16.31 5.31
CA ALA A 126 -6.44 -15.17 5.97
C ALA A 126 -5.50 -13.96 6.12
N MET A 127 -4.19 -14.17 6.01
CA MET A 127 -3.19 -13.12 6.11
C MET A 127 -3.35 -12.11 4.97
N ASN A 128 -3.24 -10.81 5.27
CA ASN A 128 -3.58 -9.70 4.37
C ASN A 128 -2.82 -9.66 3.03
N CYS A 129 -1.70 -10.36 2.91
CA CYS A 129 -0.89 -10.44 1.70
C CYS A 129 -1.11 -11.74 0.91
N SER A 130 -2.00 -12.65 1.33
CA SER A 130 -2.15 -13.97 0.70
C SER A 130 -2.46 -13.87 -0.80
N GLY A 131 -3.25 -12.87 -1.22
CA GLY A 131 -3.47 -12.52 -2.63
C GLY A 131 -2.20 -12.26 -3.44
N LYS A 132 -1.33 -11.36 -2.95
CA LYS A 132 0.00 -11.11 -3.53
C LYS A 132 0.85 -12.37 -3.56
N HIS A 133 0.86 -13.18 -2.49
CA HIS A 133 1.65 -14.42 -2.46
C HIS A 133 1.14 -15.48 -3.44
N ALA A 134 -0.18 -15.61 -3.62
CA ALA A 134 -0.75 -16.47 -4.65
C ALA A 134 -0.30 -16.03 -6.06
N ALA A 135 -0.29 -14.73 -6.34
CA ALA A 135 0.19 -14.20 -7.61
C ALA A 135 1.71 -14.42 -7.82
N MET A 136 2.51 -14.29 -6.74
CA MET A 136 3.94 -14.63 -6.77
C MET A 136 4.16 -16.09 -7.16
N LEU A 137 3.43 -17.01 -6.53
CA LEU A 137 3.49 -18.45 -6.83
C LEU A 137 3.03 -18.75 -8.27
N ALA A 138 1.94 -18.15 -8.73
CA ALA A 138 1.46 -18.31 -10.11
C ALA A 138 2.51 -17.81 -11.13
N THR A 139 3.20 -16.72 -10.82
CA THR A 139 4.31 -16.20 -11.62
C THR A 139 5.49 -17.18 -11.64
N CYS A 140 5.84 -17.78 -10.49
CA CYS A 140 6.89 -18.81 -10.43
C CYS A 140 6.55 -20.02 -11.30
N VAL A 141 5.33 -20.57 -11.18
CA VAL A 141 4.89 -21.73 -12.00
C VAL A 141 4.95 -21.39 -13.48
N LYS A 142 4.49 -20.21 -13.88
CA LYS A 142 4.51 -19.76 -15.28
C LYS A 142 5.92 -19.75 -15.88
N ASN A 143 6.94 -19.47 -15.08
CA ASN A 143 8.33 -19.36 -15.51
C ASN A 143 9.18 -20.59 -15.18
N GLY A 144 8.60 -21.62 -14.57
CA GLY A 144 9.37 -22.77 -14.06
C GLY A 144 10.37 -22.40 -12.95
N TRP A 145 10.10 -21.32 -12.21
CA TRP A 145 10.92 -20.94 -11.05
C TRP A 145 10.52 -21.71 -9.79
N PRO A 146 11.45 -21.95 -8.85
CA PRO A 146 11.14 -22.64 -7.59
C PRO A 146 10.00 -21.98 -6.81
N ILE A 147 9.01 -22.77 -6.39
CA ILE A 147 7.90 -22.27 -5.55
C ILE A 147 8.22 -22.40 -4.06
N GLU A 148 9.24 -23.16 -3.70
CA GLU A 148 9.68 -23.42 -2.33
C GLU A 148 10.57 -22.29 -1.79
N SER A 149 11.17 -21.49 -2.66
CA SER A 149 12.11 -20.41 -2.29
C SER A 149 11.75 -19.04 -2.87
N TYR A 150 10.51 -18.83 -3.31
CA TYR A 150 10.09 -17.56 -3.94
C TYR A 150 10.24 -16.32 -3.05
N LEU A 151 10.42 -16.48 -1.73
CA LEU A 151 10.67 -15.39 -0.78
C LEU A 151 12.16 -15.05 -0.62
N GLU A 152 13.07 -15.87 -1.14
CA GLU A 152 14.51 -15.60 -1.05
C GLU A 152 14.90 -14.38 -1.88
N GLN A 153 15.78 -13.53 -1.34
CA GLN A 153 16.15 -12.27 -2.00
C GLN A 153 16.79 -12.46 -3.38
N ASN A 154 17.49 -13.59 -3.58
CA ASN A 154 18.14 -13.93 -4.85
C ASN A 154 17.23 -14.72 -5.81
N HIS A 155 15.99 -14.98 -5.43
CA HIS A 155 15.03 -15.68 -6.28
C HIS A 155 14.72 -14.82 -7.53
N PRO A 156 14.62 -15.40 -8.74
CA PRO A 156 14.37 -14.64 -9.98
C PRO A 156 13.17 -13.67 -9.90
N LEU A 157 12.06 -14.11 -9.28
CA LEU A 157 10.91 -13.26 -8.99
C LEU A 157 11.27 -12.00 -8.19
N GLN A 158 12.06 -12.14 -7.12
CA GLN A 158 12.37 -11.03 -6.23
C GLN A 158 13.39 -10.07 -6.86
N LEU A 159 14.30 -10.60 -7.69
CA LEU A 159 15.18 -9.80 -8.52
C LEU A 159 14.40 -8.98 -9.57
N ALA A 160 13.41 -9.58 -10.22
CA ALA A 160 12.54 -8.88 -11.17
C ALA A 160 11.73 -7.77 -10.50
N ILE A 161 11.16 -8.05 -9.33
CA ILE A 161 10.44 -7.05 -8.52
C ILE A 161 11.36 -5.90 -8.11
N LYS A 162 12.57 -6.21 -7.64
CA LYS A 162 13.56 -5.20 -7.26
C LYS A 162 13.90 -4.31 -8.45
N ALA A 163 14.19 -4.90 -9.61
CA ALA A 163 14.55 -4.17 -10.82
C ALA A 163 13.42 -3.23 -11.29
N GLU A 164 12.17 -3.70 -11.29
CA GLU A 164 11.00 -2.89 -11.64
C GLU A 164 10.85 -1.69 -10.69
N LEU A 165 11.04 -1.90 -9.38
CA LEU A 165 10.97 -0.81 -8.41
C LEU A 165 12.11 0.19 -8.57
N GLU A 166 13.34 -0.26 -8.84
CA GLU A 166 14.50 0.61 -9.09
C GLU A 166 14.29 1.47 -10.35
N GLU A 167 13.76 0.88 -11.41
CA GLU A 167 13.44 1.60 -12.66
C GLU A 167 12.35 2.65 -12.44
N LEU A 168 11.25 2.29 -11.79
CA LEU A 168 10.15 3.21 -11.50
C LEU A 168 10.60 4.35 -10.55
N ALA A 169 11.39 4.04 -9.53
CA ALA A 169 11.88 5.03 -8.56
C ALA A 169 12.96 5.94 -9.13
N GLY A 170 13.69 5.47 -10.16
CA GLY A 170 14.87 6.13 -10.69
C GLY A 170 16.05 6.13 -9.71
N GLU A 171 16.12 5.14 -8.81
CA GLU A 171 17.20 4.99 -7.84
C GLU A 171 17.44 3.51 -7.49
N ALA A 172 18.64 3.21 -7.01
CA ALA A 172 18.98 1.87 -6.54
C ALA A 172 18.46 1.62 -5.12
N ILE A 173 17.94 0.41 -4.88
CA ILE A 173 17.61 -0.06 -3.54
C ILE A 173 18.90 -0.22 -2.75
N SER A 174 18.93 0.44 -1.60
CA SER A 174 20.14 0.52 -0.79
C SER A 174 20.31 -0.60 0.23
N LEU A 175 19.21 -1.26 0.60
CA LEU A 175 19.21 -2.41 1.50
C LEU A 175 17.94 -3.24 1.27
N THR A 176 18.07 -4.56 1.32
CA THR A 176 16.94 -5.48 1.27
C THR A 176 16.81 -6.18 2.62
N SER A 177 15.66 -6.01 3.26
CA SER A 177 15.26 -6.67 4.50
C SER A 177 14.11 -7.66 4.21
N THR A 178 13.40 -8.08 5.24
CA THR A 178 12.25 -8.99 5.16
C THR A 178 11.02 -8.30 5.76
N ASP A 179 9.92 -8.25 5.01
CA ASP A 179 8.65 -7.68 5.49
C ASP A 179 7.94 -8.67 6.43
N GLY A 180 6.92 -8.20 7.17
CA GLY A 180 6.13 -9.03 8.07
C GLY A 180 5.39 -10.19 7.39
N CYS A 181 5.24 -10.13 6.06
CA CYS A 181 4.72 -11.24 5.25
C CYS A 181 5.78 -12.29 4.87
N GLY A 182 7.06 -12.05 5.14
CA GLY A 182 8.17 -12.93 4.76
C GLY A 182 8.81 -12.59 3.40
N ALA A 183 8.20 -11.73 2.58
CA ALA A 183 8.79 -11.31 1.31
C ALA A 183 9.89 -10.23 1.49
N PRO A 184 10.80 -10.08 0.52
CA PRO A 184 11.80 -9.02 0.52
C PRO A 184 11.20 -7.61 0.67
N LEU A 185 11.89 -6.78 1.44
CA LEU A 185 11.51 -5.40 1.76
C LEU A 185 12.62 -4.43 1.38
N PHE A 186 12.33 -3.53 0.44
CA PHE A 186 13.34 -2.71 -0.21
C PHE A 186 13.45 -1.33 0.42
N LEU A 187 14.66 -0.93 0.84
CA LEU A 187 14.95 0.37 1.42
C LEU A 187 15.28 1.41 0.32
N LEU A 188 14.42 2.42 0.19
CA LEU A 188 14.49 3.49 -0.81
C LEU A 188 14.08 4.85 -0.20
N SER A 189 14.35 5.95 -0.88
CA SER A 189 14.00 7.30 -0.42
C SER A 189 12.48 7.54 -0.50
N LEU A 190 11.96 8.44 0.34
CA LEU A 190 10.53 8.84 0.26
C LEU A 190 10.20 9.44 -1.11
N ILE A 191 11.10 10.28 -1.65
CA ILE A 191 10.94 10.85 -3.00
C ILE A 191 11.03 9.78 -4.10
N GLY A 192 11.90 8.77 -3.96
CA GLY A 192 11.98 7.63 -4.88
C GLY A 192 10.67 6.85 -4.92
N LEU A 193 10.05 6.61 -3.76
CA LEU A 193 8.71 6.00 -3.69
C LEU A 193 7.66 6.86 -4.39
N ALA A 194 7.69 8.19 -4.22
CA ALA A 194 6.76 9.10 -4.89
C ALA A 194 6.94 9.08 -6.42
N ARG A 195 8.19 9.06 -6.90
CA ARG A 195 8.50 8.90 -8.33
C ARG A 195 7.99 7.57 -8.86
N ALA A 196 8.21 6.48 -8.14
CA ALA A 196 7.79 5.15 -8.56
C ALA A 196 6.27 5.05 -8.77
N VAL A 197 5.49 5.49 -7.79
CA VAL A 197 4.03 5.43 -7.87
C VAL A 197 3.49 6.40 -8.92
N ARG A 198 4.10 7.58 -9.09
CA ARG A 198 3.74 8.49 -10.18
C ARG A 198 4.01 7.86 -11.54
N ALA A 199 5.21 7.31 -11.74
CA ALA A 199 5.67 6.75 -13.01
C ALA A 199 4.75 5.64 -13.51
N ILE A 200 4.40 4.67 -12.65
CA ILE A 200 3.48 3.59 -13.01
C ILE A 200 2.06 4.11 -13.27
N THR A 201 1.62 5.15 -12.55
CA THR A 201 0.25 5.68 -12.65
C THR A 201 -0.02 6.39 -13.97
N ILE A 202 0.96 7.11 -14.52
CA ILE A 202 0.84 7.87 -15.77
C ILE A 202 1.42 7.15 -16.99
N SER A 203 1.91 5.92 -16.81
CA SER A 203 2.59 5.19 -17.87
C SER A 203 1.65 4.81 -19.01
N SER A 204 2.18 4.82 -20.23
CA SER A 204 1.54 4.24 -21.42
C SER A 204 1.91 2.77 -21.66
N ASP A 205 2.74 2.16 -20.81
CA ASP A 205 3.02 0.72 -20.88
C ASP A 205 1.73 -0.06 -20.57
N PRO A 206 1.26 -0.96 -21.45
CA PRO A 206 0.08 -1.78 -21.21
C PRO A 206 0.12 -2.58 -19.89
N VAL A 207 1.31 -3.00 -19.46
CA VAL A 207 1.52 -3.68 -18.17
C VAL A 207 1.12 -2.77 -17.03
N HIS A 208 1.69 -1.56 -16.97
CA HIS A 208 1.38 -0.56 -15.94
C HIS A 208 -0.10 -0.19 -15.95
N GLN A 209 -0.67 0.04 -17.14
CA GLN A 209 -2.09 0.36 -17.28
C GLN A 209 -2.98 -0.75 -16.74
N SER A 210 -2.68 -2.02 -17.04
CA SER A 210 -3.46 -3.15 -16.55
C SER A 210 -3.45 -3.22 -15.01
N VAL A 211 -2.29 -3.04 -14.40
CA VAL A 211 -2.06 -3.11 -12.95
C VAL A 211 -2.77 -1.97 -12.22
N ILE A 212 -2.69 -0.74 -12.72
CA ILE A 212 -3.33 0.41 -12.08
C ILE A 212 -4.85 0.39 -12.30
N ASN A 213 -5.31 0.01 -13.49
CA ASN A 213 -6.73 -0.08 -13.79
C ASN A 213 -7.41 -1.20 -12.98
N ALA A 214 -6.74 -2.34 -12.77
CA ALA A 214 -7.23 -3.40 -11.89
C ALA A 214 -7.49 -2.89 -10.47
N ALA A 215 -6.50 -2.25 -9.84
CA ALA A 215 -6.65 -1.67 -8.50
C ALA A 215 -7.79 -0.64 -8.40
N ARG A 216 -7.95 0.21 -9.41
CA ARG A 216 -9.01 1.23 -9.46
C ARG A 216 -10.40 0.65 -9.69
N ALA A 217 -10.50 -0.41 -10.49
CA ALA A 217 -11.76 -1.07 -10.82
C ALA A 217 -12.27 -1.97 -9.68
N PHE A 218 -11.35 -2.59 -8.93
CA PHE A 218 -11.67 -3.51 -7.82
C PHE A 218 -10.92 -3.13 -6.54
N PRO A 219 -11.10 -1.89 -6.03
CA PRO A 219 -10.37 -1.40 -4.86
C PRO A 219 -10.66 -2.23 -3.60
N GLU A 220 -11.85 -2.83 -3.50
CA GLU A 220 -12.21 -3.75 -2.44
C GLU A 220 -11.36 -5.02 -2.44
N MET A 221 -10.83 -5.48 -3.58
CA MET A 221 -9.88 -6.61 -3.61
C MET A 221 -8.47 -6.21 -3.14
N VAL A 222 -8.11 -4.92 -3.27
CA VAL A 222 -6.82 -4.39 -2.83
C VAL A 222 -6.79 -4.21 -1.31
N GLY A 223 -7.79 -3.51 -0.78
CA GLY A 223 -7.87 -3.15 0.65
C GLY A 223 -8.86 -3.98 1.43
N GLY A 224 -10.07 -4.16 0.91
CA GLY A 224 -11.25 -4.64 1.63
C GLY A 224 -12.30 -3.54 1.79
N ILE A 225 -13.54 -3.95 2.10
CA ILE A 225 -14.67 -3.03 2.25
C ILE A 225 -14.42 -2.07 3.42
N ALA A 226 -14.81 -0.80 3.25
CA ALA A 226 -14.67 0.28 4.24
C ALA A 226 -13.23 0.60 4.69
N ARG A 227 -12.22 0.02 4.04
CA ARG A 227 -10.82 0.44 4.22
C ARG A 227 -10.61 1.79 3.58
N HIS A 228 -9.77 2.61 4.20
CA HIS A 228 -9.58 4.00 3.77
C HIS A 228 -9.09 4.13 2.32
N ASN A 229 -8.13 3.29 1.90
CA ASN A 229 -7.65 3.28 0.52
C ASN A 229 -8.77 2.88 -0.47
N THR A 230 -9.61 1.91 -0.10
CA THR A 230 -10.78 1.50 -0.89
C THR A 230 -11.76 2.66 -1.07
N GLU A 231 -12.14 3.31 0.03
CA GLU A 231 -13.07 4.45 0.01
C GLU A 231 -12.54 5.60 -0.84
N MET A 232 -11.25 5.94 -0.72
CA MET A 232 -10.66 7.04 -1.48
C MET A 232 -10.56 6.72 -2.97
N MET A 233 -10.20 5.50 -3.36
CA MET A 233 -10.20 5.09 -4.77
C MET A 233 -11.61 5.08 -5.38
N GLN A 234 -12.65 4.79 -4.57
CA GLN A 234 -14.05 4.87 -5.00
C GLN A 234 -14.55 6.31 -5.11
N GLN A 235 -14.12 7.20 -4.20
CA GLN A 235 -14.60 8.59 -4.14
C GLN A 235 -13.88 9.53 -5.10
N VAL A 236 -12.59 9.29 -5.40
CA VAL A 236 -11.77 10.19 -6.21
C VAL A 236 -11.49 9.54 -7.58
N PRO A 237 -12.11 10.02 -8.67
CA PRO A 237 -11.94 9.45 -9.99
C PRO A 237 -10.47 9.39 -10.42
N GLY A 238 -10.02 8.20 -10.81
CA GLY A 238 -8.64 8.00 -11.27
C GLY A 238 -7.59 8.07 -10.16
N LEU A 239 -7.95 8.03 -8.88
CA LEU A 239 -6.97 7.90 -7.81
C LEU A 239 -6.47 6.46 -7.71
N TYR A 240 -5.15 6.28 -7.66
CA TYR A 240 -4.53 5.08 -7.09
C TYR A 240 -4.06 5.40 -5.68
N MET A 241 -4.42 4.57 -4.69
CA MET A 241 -4.00 4.75 -3.32
C MET A 241 -3.62 3.41 -2.69
N LYS A 242 -2.49 3.41 -1.98
CA LYS A 242 -2.06 2.25 -1.20
C LYS A 242 -1.48 2.66 0.14
N ASP A 243 -1.98 2.03 1.19
CA ASP A 243 -1.50 2.11 2.56
C ASP A 243 -0.49 0.98 2.86
N GLY A 244 0.43 1.26 3.77
CA GLY A 244 1.41 0.34 4.31
C GLY A 244 1.40 0.32 5.83
N ALA A 245 1.90 -0.78 6.40
CA ALA A 245 2.27 -0.81 7.82
C ALA A 245 3.27 0.32 8.15
N GLU A 246 3.49 0.61 9.43
CA GLU A 246 4.36 1.70 9.86
C GLU A 246 3.99 3.06 9.22
N ALA A 247 2.69 3.27 9.02
CA ALA A 247 2.08 4.51 8.55
C ALA A 247 2.72 5.12 7.29
N VAL A 248 3.02 4.29 6.30
CA VAL A 248 3.40 4.74 4.95
C VAL A 248 2.16 4.81 4.06
N ASN A 249 2.00 5.90 3.31
CA ASN A 249 0.92 6.05 2.35
C ASN A 249 1.45 6.53 1.00
N VAL A 250 0.85 6.04 -0.08
CA VAL A 250 1.04 6.58 -1.43
C VAL A 250 -0.32 6.87 -2.07
N CYS A 251 -0.41 8.00 -2.76
CA CYS A 251 -1.57 8.41 -3.56
C CYS A 251 -1.09 9.02 -4.87
N SER A 252 -1.68 8.64 -6.01
CA SER A 252 -1.38 9.22 -7.32
C SER A 252 -2.65 9.38 -8.16
N LEU A 253 -2.87 10.60 -8.63
CA LEU A 253 -3.99 10.98 -9.49
C LEU A 253 -3.69 10.61 -10.95
N ALA A 254 -4.74 10.53 -11.78
CA ALA A 254 -4.61 10.18 -13.19
C ALA A 254 -3.71 11.14 -14.00
N ASP A 255 -3.53 12.38 -13.55
CA ASP A 255 -2.65 13.38 -14.16
C ASP A 255 -1.21 13.35 -13.60
N GLY A 256 -0.90 12.44 -12.68
CA GLY A 256 0.43 12.27 -12.09
C GLY A 256 0.68 13.11 -10.84
N ARG A 257 -0.24 13.98 -10.42
CA ARG A 257 -0.13 14.60 -9.09
C ARG A 257 -0.15 13.51 -8.03
N THR A 258 0.89 13.49 -7.20
CA THR A 258 1.20 12.33 -6.34
C THR A 258 1.63 12.82 -4.98
N PHE A 259 1.16 12.21 -3.89
CA PHE A 259 1.73 12.45 -2.57
C PHE A 259 2.07 11.16 -1.85
N VAL A 260 3.13 11.22 -1.06
CA VAL A 260 3.63 10.14 -0.23
C VAL A 260 3.96 10.70 1.14
N PHE A 261 3.58 9.98 2.19
CA PHE A 261 4.01 10.33 3.53
C PHE A 261 4.33 9.09 4.38
N LYS A 262 5.13 9.31 5.42
CA LYS A 262 5.46 8.34 6.46
C LYS A 262 5.41 9.02 7.83
N VAL A 263 4.56 8.54 8.74
CA VAL A 263 4.58 9.00 10.13
C VAL A 263 5.73 8.32 10.87
N SER A 264 6.53 9.09 11.60
CA SER A 264 7.81 8.66 12.18
C SER A 264 7.69 7.48 13.12
N ASP A 265 6.64 7.44 13.95
CA ASP A 265 6.37 6.41 14.95
C ASP A 265 5.53 5.23 14.42
N GLY A 266 5.17 5.24 13.14
CA GLY A 266 4.35 4.21 12.52
C GLY A 266 2.86 4.27 12.89
N SER A 267 2.40 5.31 13.58
CA SER A 267 1.02 5.45 14.04
C SER A 267 0.04 5.78 12.91
N LEU A 268 -1.07 5.05 12.86
CA LEU A 268 -2.16 5.28 11.91
C LEU A 268 -3.16 6.34 12.36
N ARG A 269 -3.00 6.92 13.56
CA ARG A 269 -4.01 7.79 14.19
C ARG A 269 -4.33 9.03 13.35
N ALA A 270 -3.32 9.67 12.78
CA ALA A 270 -3.47 10.86 11.92
C ALA A 270 -3.63 10.55 10.43
N PHE A 271 -3.60 9.26 10.07
CA PHE A 271 -3.41 8.82 8.69
C PHE A 271 -4.50 9.34 7.75
N ARG A 272 -5.78 9.21 8.14
CA ARG A 272 -6.92 9.75 7.38
C ARG A 272 -6.83 11.27 7.25
N THR A 273 -6.59 11.97 8.35
CA THR A 273 -6.50 13.45 8.35
C THR A 273 -5.45 13.96 7.37
N ILE A 274 -4.27 13.32 7.31
CA ILE A 274 -3.19 13.71 6.40
C ILE A 274 -3.59 13.44 4.94
N VAL A 275 -4.16 12.27 4.62
CA VAL A 275 -4.62 11.92 3.25
C VAL A 275 -5.63 12.96 2.73
N HIS A 276 -6.65 13.26 3.52
CA HIS A 276 -7.69 14.22 3.14
C HIS A 276 -7.12 15.64 2.96
N ALA A 277 -6.18 16.06 3.81
CA ALA A 277 -5.51 17.35 3.66
C ALA A 277 -4.66 17.44 2.38
N CYS A 278 -3.91 16.39 2.04
CA CYS A 278 -3.15 16.35 0.79
C CYS A 278 -4.05 16.39 -0.45
N LEU A 279 -5.20 15.68 -0.42
CA LEU A 279 -6.16 15.74 -1.52
C LEU A 279 -6.76 17.15 -1.65
N LYS A 280 -7.04 17.81 -0.53
CA LYS A 280 -7.51 19.20 -0.51
C LYS A 280 -6.48 20.18 -1.08
N ASP A 281 -5.19 20.00 -0.79
CA ASP A 281 -4.10 20.76 -1.42
C ASP A 281 -4.10 20.63 -2.95
N PHE A 282 -4.50 19.47 -3.48
CA PHE A 282 -4.70 19.23 -4.90
C PHE A 282 -6.08 19.69 -5.42
N GLY A 283 -6.86 20.40 -4.61
CA GLY A 283 -8.19 20.91 -4.98
C GLY A 283 -9.26 19.83 -5.06
N ILE A 284 -9.09 18.70 -4.36
CA ILE A 284 -10.03 17.58 -4.33
C ILE A 284 -10.66 17.52 -2.93
N ASP A 285 -11.93 17.93 -2.86
CA ASP A 285 -12.71 17.81 -1.63
C ASP A 285 -13.23 16.37 -1.46
N THR A 286 -12.96 15.79 -0.29
CA THR A 286 -13.39 14.44 0.09
C THR A 286 -14.06 14.49 1.46
N ALA A 287 -15.04 13.63 1.71
CA ALA A 287 -15.76 13.61 2.98
C ALA A 287 -14.88 13.01 4.09
N LEU A 288 -14.23 13.86 4.88
CA LEU A 288 -13.51 13.45 6.09
C LEU A 288 -14.50 13.34 7.26
N ILE A 289 -14.52 12.20 7.93
CA ILE A 289 -15.07 12.10 9.30
C ILE A 289 -13.92 12.42 10.25
N PRO A 290 -13.90 13.59 10.91
CA PRO A 290 -12.78 13.98 11.76
C PRO A 290 -12.68 13.05 12.97
N GLU A 291 -11.45 12.78 13.40
CA GLU A 291 -11.20 12.06 14.66
C GLU A 291 -11.82 12.85 15.81
N LYS A 292 -12.56 12.16 16.69
CA LYS A 292 -13.24 12.80 17.82
C LYS A 292 -12.40 12.67 19.07
N VAL A 293 -11.90 13.78 19.58
CA VAL A 293 -11.28 13.81 20.91
C VAL A 293 -12.37 13.92 21.95
N MET A 294 -12.55 12.85 22.74
CA MET A 294 -13.61 12.79 23.73
C MET A 294 -13.16 13.34 25.09
N GLY A 295 -14.07 14.05 25.75
CA GLY A 295 -14.02 14.47 27.15
C GLY A 295 -15.28 13.98 27.85
N GLY A 296 -15.30 12.69 28.22
CA GLY A 296 -16.54 12.00 28.59
C GLY A 296 -17.46 11.85 27.37
N PRO A 297 -18.76 12.19 27.46
CA PRO A 297 -19.70 12.06 26.34
C PRO A 297 -19.59 13.17 25.30
N ARG A 298 -18.75 14.20 25.51
CA ARG A 298 -18.61 15.36 24.63
C ARG A 298 -17.39 15.24 23.73
N VAL A 299 -17.51 15.73 22.50
CA VAL A 299 -16.35 15.97 21.63
C VAL A 299 -15.74 17.31 22.02
N ILE A 300 -14.47 17.31 22.40
CA ILE A 300 -13.71 18.47 22.89
C ILE A 300 -12.48 18.78 22.03
N GLY A 301 -12.36 18.14 20.87
CA GLY A 301 -11.23 18.37 19.96
C GLY A 301 -11.21 17.40 18.79
N THR A 302 -10.12 17.44 18.03
CA THR A 302 -9.93 16.64 16.83
C THR A 302 -8.45 16.48 16.47
N ILE A 303 -8.15 15.72 15.42
CA ILE A 303 -6.84 15.75 14.75
C ILE A 303 -6.95 16.67 13.55
N ARG A 304 -6.05 17.65 13.45
CA ARG A 304 -5.92 18.54 12.29
C ARG A 304 -4.59 18.34 11.58
N ALA A 305 -4.58 18.43 10.26
CA ALA A 305 -3.33 18.45 9.51
C ALA A 305 -2.65 19.82 9.68
N THR A 306 -1.31 19.83 9.65
CA THR A 306 -0.48 21.05 9.67
C THR A 306 0.12 21.36 8.30
N ILE A 307 -0.32 20.62 7.28
CA ILE A 307 0.20 20.68 5.91
C ILE A 307 -0.57 21.69 5.07
#